data_AF-I8TYN2-F1
#
_entry.id   AF-I8TYN2-F1
#
_cell.length_a   1.000
_cell.length_b   1.000
_cell.length_c   1.000
_cell.angle_alpha   90.00
_cell.angle_beta   90.00
_cell.angle_gamma   90.00
#
_symmetry.space_group_name_H-M   'P 1'
#
loop_
_entity.id
_entity.type
_entity.pdbx_description
1 polymer ?
#
loop_
_entity_poly.entity_id
_entity_poly.type
_entity_poly.pdbx_seq_one_letter_code
_entity_poly.pdbx_strand_id
1 'polypeptide(L)'
;MQFHHQLLAVLALNGAHAWGGMQLFTAGDFSSLSSDCVSALTAELSCTLMETGSTMYHLTVNMTVDLLDQMCTDECKKSIASYQAAVENACANDEYEDLYESVSAGNSSETYRPIILPDYYFTNYNQRCLKNSEDSYCLFHLQSTDSQDECDSCGLRMFQAELSNSYFYNDDLAEQYSSLTSSCGASTLDLPTPTSVALAR
;
A
#
# COMPACT_ATOMS: atom_id res chain seq x y z
N MET A 1 -49.09 44.23 5.67
CA MET A 1 -47.87 44.61 4.90
C MET A 1 -46.83 44.92 5.97
N GLN A 2 -45.73 44.22 6.18
CA GLN A 2 -44.83 43.46 5.31
C GLN A 2 -44.04 42.52 6.25
N PHE A 3 -44.08 41.21 6.06
CA PHE A 3 -43.20 40.29 6.79
C PHE A 3 -41.82 40.31 6.09
N HIS A 4 -40.77 40.75 6.79
CA HIS A 4 -39.40 40.58 6.33
C HIS A 4 -38.77 39.43 7.11
N HIS A 5 -38.72 38.25 6.48
CA HIS A 5 -37.83 37.18 6.86
C HIS A 5 -36.41 37.56 6.43
N GLN A 6 -35.56 37.92 7.40
CA GLN A 6 -34.13 37.99 7.18
C GLN A 6 -33.58 36.56 7.21
N LEU A 7 -33.20 36.04 6.03
CA LEU A 7 -32.33 34.86 5.95
C LEU A 7 -30.95 35.25 6.49
N LEU A 8 -30.58 34.70 7.65
CA LEU A 8 -29.19 34.62 8.08
C LEU A 8 -28.49 33.57 7.20
N ALA A 9 -27.70 34.03 6.25
CA ALA A 9 -26.76 33.17 5.53
C ALA A 9 -25.66 32.75 6.53
N VAL A 10 -25.73 31.50 6.99
CA VAL A 10 -24.62 30.85 7.70
C VAL A 10 -23.53 30.60 6.67
N LEU A 11 -22.53 31.47 6.63
CA LEU A 11 -21.25 31.18 5.99
C LEU A 11 -20.58 30.05 6.79
N ALA A 12 -20.86 28.81 6.40
CA ALA A 12 -20.01 27.69 6.76
C ALA A 12 -18.66 27.91 6.07
N LEU A 13 -17.70 28.45 6.82
CA LEU A 13 -16.29 28.27 6.49
C LEU A 13 -16.02 26.76 6.60
N ASN A 14 -16.21 26.05 5.49
CA ASN A 14 -15.49 24.81 5.26
C ASN A 14 -14.02 25.18 5.20
N GLY A 15 -13.39 25.27 6.37
CA GLY A 15 -11.95 25.15 6.47
C GLY A 15 -11.62 23.77 5.92
N ALA A 16 -11.32 23.71 4.61
CA ALA A 16 -10.50 22.65 4.08
C ALA A 16 -9.25 22.66 4.97
N HIS A 17 -9.16 21.68 5.87
CA HIS A 17 -7.89 21.40 6.51
C HIS A 17 -6.94 21.19 5.31
N ALA A 18 -5.86 21.95 5.24
CA ALA A 18 -4.77 21.61 4.35
C ALA A 18 -4.13 20.37 4.97
N TRP A 19 -4.57 19.19 4.54
CA TRP A 19 -3.94 17.94 4.93
C TRP A 19 -2.55 18.01 4.32
N GLY A 20 -1.51 17.93 5.15
CA GLY A 20 -0.14 17.90 4.64
C GLY A 20 -0.02 16.74 3.67
N GLY A 21 0.20 17.04 2.40
CA GLY A 21 0.48 16.02 1.40
C GLY A 21 1.89 15.46 1.63
N MET A 22 2.08 14.17 1.40
CA MET A 22 3.41 13.56 1.37
C MET A 22 3.75 13.10 -0.04
N GLN A 23 5.01 13.28 -0.44
CA GLN A 23 5.54 12.70 -1.68
C GLN A 23 6.42 11.51 -1.32
N LEU A 24 6.27 10.42 -2.09
CA LEU A 24 7.13 9.25 -1.96
C LEU A 24 8.48 9.43 -2.65
N PHE A 25 8.47 10.11 -3.80
CA PHE A 25 9.62 10.21 -4.70
C PHE A 25 9.85 11.64 -5.16
N THR A 26 11.06 11.91 -5.65
CA THR A 26 11.40 13.18 -6.29
C THR A 26 11.63 12.98 -7.78
N ALA A 27 11.39 14.01 -8.60
CA ALA A 27 11.53 13.89 -10.05
C ALA A 27 12.96 13.54 -10.51
N GLY A 28 13.97 13.86 -9.69
CA GLY A 28 15.37 13.57 -9.98
C GLY A 28 15.69 12.07 -10.02
N ASP A 29 14.82 11.23 -9.45
CA ASP A 29 15.02 9.78 -9.32
C ASP A 29 14.73 9.03 -10.63
N PHE A 30 14.10 9.67 -11.63
CA PHE A 30 13.45 8.97 -12.76
C PHE A 30 13.79 9.55 -14.14
N SER A 31 15.09 9.74 -14.45
CA SER A 31 15.50 10.34 -15.73
C SER A 31 15.18 9.50 -16.98
N SER A 32 14.89 8.21 -16.82
CA SER A 32 14.57 7.29 -17.92
C SER A 32 13.06 7.17 -18.21
N LEU A 33 12.19 7.68 -17.32
CA LEU A 33 10.75 7.57 -17.44
C LEU A 33 10.16 8.80 -18.17
N SER A 34 8.98 8.63 -18.76
CA SER A 34 8.22 9.69 -19.39
C SER A 34 7.83 10.79 -18.39
N SER A 35 7.65 12.01 -18.88
CA SER A 35 7.23 13.14 -18.03
C SER A 35 5.90 12.88 -17.32
N ASP A 36 5.00 12.14 -17.97
CA ASP A 36 3.68 11.83 -17.44
C ASP A 36 3.80 10.81 -16.29
N CYS A 37 4.61 9.78 -16.47
CA CYS A 37 4.91 8.81 -15.43
C CYS A 37 5.63 9.44 -14.23
N VAL A 38 6.65 10.28 -14.46
CA VAL A 38 7.33 11.02 -13.39
C VAL A 38 6.35 11.92 -12.63
N SER A 39 5.44 12.60 -13.33
CA SER A 39 4.42 13.44 -12.70
C SER A 39 3.48 12.63 -11.81
N ALA A 40 3.09 11.42 -12.24
CA ALA A 40 2.27 10.52 -11.43
C ALA A 40 3.03 9.96 -10.22
N LEU A 41 4.27 9.51 -10.40
CA LEU A 41 5.12 8.98 -9.31
C LEU A 41 5.49 10.05 -8.26
N THR A 42 5.53 11.32 -8.65
CA THR A 42 5.84 12.43 -7.74
C THR A 42 4.59 13.12 -7.20
N ALA A 43 3.40 12.59 -7.48
CA ALA A 43 2.16 13.15 -6.97
C ALA A 43 2.09 13.06 -5.43
N GLU A 44 1.45 14.05 -4.81
CA GLU A 44 1.21 14.06 -3.37
C GLU A 44 0.14 13.04 -2.98
N LEU A 45 0.42 12.26 -1.94
CA LEU A 45 -0.55 11.46 -1.22
C LEU A 45 -1.18 12.29 -0.11
N SER A 46 -2.50 12.15 0.08
CA SER A 46 -3.24 12.70 1.23
C SER A 46 -3.06 11.82 2.48
N CYS A 47 -1.82 11.43 2.76
CA CYS A 47 -1.42 10.65 3.93
C CYS A 47 -0.60 11.54 4.86
N THR A 48 -0.95 11.57 6.15
CA THR A 48 -0.19 12.36 7.14
C THR A 48 1.09 11.66 7.58
N LEU A 49 1.08 10.32 7.56
CA LEU A 49 2.20 9.47 7.95
C LEU A 49 2.16 8.18 7.12
N MET A 50 3.33 7.71 6.69
CA MET A 50 3.51 6.40 6.09
C MET A 50 4.93 5.91 6.38
N GLU A 51 5.10 4.60 6.53
CA GLU A 51 6.43 4.00 6.64
C GLU A 51 7.08 3.92 5.25
N THR A 52 8.25 4.56 5.10
CA THR A 52 9.05 4.54 3.87
C THR A 52 10.38 3.78 4.02
N GLY A 53 10.58 3.09 5.15
CA GLY A 53 11.75 2.25 5.41
C GLY A 53 11.63 0.84 4.83
N SER A 54 12.75 0.11 4.82
CA SER A 54 12.85 -1.26 4.26
C SER A 54 12.41 -2.37 5.24
N THR A 55 11.42 -2.12 6.09
CA THR A 55 11.01 -3.01 7.19
C THR A 55 9.69 -3.73 6.91
N MET A 56 9.36 -3.94 5.63
CA MET A 56 8.18 -4.72 5.28
C MET A 56 8.30 -6.13 5.91
N TYR A 57 7.18 -6.67 6.41
CA TYR A 57 7.11 -7.93 7.17
C TYR A 57 7.81 -7.97 8.53
N HIS A 58 8.40 -6.87 9.01
CA HIS A 58 9.04 -6.87 10.32
C HIS A 58 8.02 -6.60 11.43
N LEU A 59 7.70 -7.63 12.20
CA LEU A 59 6.89 -7.51 13.41
C LEU A 59 7.63 -6.84 14.58
N THR A 60 8.91 -6.45 14.43
CA THR A 60 9.74 -5.88 15.50
C THR A 60 9.77 -4.35 15.53
N VAL A 61 9.05 -3.72 14.60
CA VAL A 61 8.86 -2.27 14.55
C VAL A 61 8.13 -1.74 15.78
N ASN A 62 8.68 -0.69 16.36
CA ASN A 62 8.09 -0.02 17.51
C ASN A 62 6.97 0.93 17.05
N MET A 63 5.76 0.41 16.95
CA MET A 63 4.56 1.16 16.59
C MET A 63 3.69 1.42 17.82
N THR A 64 2.94 2.52 17.80
CA THR A 64 1.90 2.82 18.80
C THR A 64 0.55 2.88 18.10
N VAL A 65 -0.53 2.69 18.87
CA VAL A 65 -1.91 2.86 18.35
C VAL A 65 -2.08 4.25 17.73
N ASP A 66 -1.60 5.31 18.40
CA ASP A 66 -1.69 6.68 17.89
C ASP A 66 -0.98 6.90 16.55
N LEU A 67 0.15 6.21 16.30
CA LEU A 67 0.85 6.29 15.02
C LEU A 67 0.08 5.55 13.93
N LEU A 68 -0.43 4.35 14.25
CA LEU A 68 -1.24 3.58 13.31
C LEU A 68 -2.55 4.30 12.98
N ASP A 69 -3.21 4.94 13.94
CA ASP A 69 -4.44 5.72 13.69
C ASP A 69 -4.18 6.93 12.80
N GLN A 70 -3.01 7.56 12.91
CA GLN A 70 -2.59 8.65 11.99
C GLN A 70 -2.27 8.16 10.58
N MET A 71 -1.70 6.96 10.46
CA MET A 71 -1.41 6.34 9.16
C MET A 71 -2.70 5.86 8.49
N CYS A 72 -3.47 5.03 9.20
CA CYS A 72 -4.53 4.16 8.70
C CYS A 72 -5.88 4.88 8.56
N THR A 73 -5.87 6.07 7.96
CA THR A 73 -7.08 6.85 7.70
C THR A 73 -7.77 6.41 6.40
N ASP A 74 -9.09 6.58 6.32
CA ASP A 74 -9.85 6.30 5.10
C ASP A 74 -9.42 7.18 3.93
N GLU A 75 -9.01 8.41 4.21
CA GLU A 75 -8.51 9.36 3.22
C GLU A 75 -7.15 8.95 2.68
N CYS A 76 -6.21 8.53 3.53
CA CYS A 76 -4.93 7.98 3.07
C CYS A 76 -5.15 6.73 2.21
N LYS A 77 -6.02 5.81 2.65
CA LYS A 77 -6.39 4.61 1.88
C LYS A 77 -6.95 4.95 0.49
N LYS A 78 -7.87 5.93 0.40
CA LYS A 78 -8.43 6.39 -0.88
C LYS A 78 -7.38 7.08 -1.74
N SER A 79 -6.47 7.85 -1.12
CA SER A 79 -5.38 8.52 -1.81
C SER A 79 -4.40 7.52 -2.42
N ILE A 80 -4.04 6.46 -1.70
CA ILE A 80 -3.18 5.38 -2.20
C ILE A 80 -3.81 4.72 -3.43
N ALA A 81 -5.08 4.33 -3.35
CA ALA A 81 -5.77 3.70 -4.48
C ALA A 81 -5.83 4.63 -5.71
N SER A 82 -6.08 5.92 -5.50
CA SER A 82 -6.10 6.92 -6.58
C SER A 82 -4.72 7.13 -7.20
N TYR A 83 -3.69 7.17 -6.35
CA TYR A 83 -2.29 7.29 -6.76
C TYR A 83 -1.86 6.07 -7.60
N GLN A 84 -2.14 4.84 -7.14
CA GLN A 84 -1.80 3.62 -7.88
C GLN A 84 -2.44 3.62 -9.27
N ALA A 85 -3.73 3.92 -9.36
CA ALA A 85 -4.43 3.99 -10.64
C ALA A 85 -3.84 5.07 -11.58
N ALA A 86 -3.45 6.22 -11.02
CA ALA A 86 -2.81 7.29 -11.80
C ALA A 86 -1.43 6.88 -12.33
N VAL A 87 -0.61 6.23 -11.50
CA VAL A 87 0.71 5.71 -11.88
C VAL A 87 0.57 4.62 -12.93
N GLU A 88 -0.30 3.63 -12.73
CA GLU A 88 -0.51 2.55 -13.70
C GLU A 88 -0.92 3.07 -15.08
N ASN A 89 -1.78 4.10 -15.11
CA ASN A 89 -2.23 4.71 -16.35
C ASN A 89 -1.16 5.58 -17.01
N ALA A 90 -0.48 6.44 -16.26
CA ALA A 90 0.52 7.36 -16.79
C ALA A 90 1.81 6.65 -17.22
N CYS A 91 2.18 5.57 -16.51
CA CYS A 91 3.37 4.78 -16.75
C CYS A 91 3.12 3.54 -17.64
N ALA A 92 1.98 3.46 -18.34
CA ALA A 92 1.57 2.24 -19.05
C ALA A 92 2.57 1.77 -20.14
N ASN A 93 3.36 2.69 -20.70
CA ASN A 93 4.38 2.41 -21.71
C ASN A 93 5.81 2.66 -21.19
N ASP A 94 5.96 2.90 -19.90
CA ASP A 94 7.25 3.14 -19.26
C ASP A 94 7.80 1.84 -18.68
N GLU A 95 9.12 1.76 -18.66
CA GLU A 95 9.86 0.60 -18.19
C GLU A 95 10.87 1.04 -17.12
N TYR A 96 10.84 0.37 -15.99
CA TYR A 96 11.80 0.56 -14.91
C TYR A 96 12.78 -0.61 -14.89
N GLU A 97 14.05 -0.33 -15.14
CA GLU A 97 15.12 -1.32 -15.01
C GLU A 97 15.63 -1.33 -13.56
N ASP A 98 15.52 -2.47 -12.88
CA ASP A 98 16.14 -2.61 -11.56
C ASP A 98 17.65 -2.81 -11.72
N LEU A 99 18.37 -1.70 -11.55
CA LEU A 99 19.82 -1.71 -11.66
C LEU A 99 20.50 -2.30 -10.42
N TYR A 100 19.82 -2.47 -9.28
CA TYR A 100 20.47 -2.87 -8.03
C TYR A 100 20.91 -4.35 -8.05
N GLU A 101 20.10 -5.24 -8.60
CA GLU A 101 20.48 -6.66 -8.76
C GLU A 101 21.44 -6.90 -9.94
N SER A 102 21.34 -6.12 -11.01
CA SER A 102 22.13 -6.33 -12.23
C SER A 102 23.62 -6.02 -12.06
N VAL A 103 24.00 -5.06 -11.21
CA VAL A 103 25.43 -4.76 -10.96
C VAL A 103 26.08 -5.78 -10.02
N SER A 104 25.29 -6.45 -9.17
CA SER A 104 25.80 -7.28 -8.07
C SER A 104 26.02 -8.74 -8.45
N ALA A 105 25.27 -9.28 -9.41
CA ALA A 105 25.19 -10.73 -9.65
C ALA A 105 25.56 -11.18 -11.08
N GLY A 106 25.84 -10.28 -12.02
CA GLY A 106 26.04 -10.66 -13.43
C GLY A 106 24.77 -11.20 -14.10
N ASN A 107 23.60 -10.98 -13.47
CA ASN A 107 22.30 -11.28 -14.03
C ASN A 107 21.87 -10.18 -15.02
N SER A 108 21.08 -10.54 -16.02
CA SER A 108 20.40 -9.58 -16.89
C SER A 108 19.54 -8.65 -16.05
N SER A 109 19.55 -7.35 -16.36
CA SER A 109 18.59 -6.40 -15.78
C SER A 109 17.18 -6.93 -16.02
N GLU A 110 16.42 -7.12 -14.94
CA GLU A 110 14.99 -7.32 -15.04
C GLU A 110 14.32 -5.96 -15.27
N THR A 111 13.28 -5.98 -16.09
CA THR A 111 12.49 -4.79 -16.41
C THR A 111 11.11 -4.97 -15.81
N TYR A 112 10.64 -3.93 -15.12
CA TYR A 112 9.34 -3.92 -14.45
C TYR A 112 8.49 -2.73 -14.89
N ARG A 113 7.18 -2.84 -14.69
CA ARG A 113 6.26 -1.70 -14.71
C ARG A 113 6.60 -0.77 -13.53
N PRO A 114 6.67 0.56 -13.71
CA PRO A 114 7.07 1.50 -12.64
C PRO A 114 6.21 1.50 -11.36
N ILE A 115 5.00 0.93 -11.40
CA ILE A 115 4.12 0.78 -10.23
C ILE A 115 4.76 -0.06 -9.09
N ILE A 116 5.75 -0.91 -9.41
CA ILE A 116 6.54 -1.65 -8.43
C ILE A 116 7.16 -0.77 -7.35
N LEU A 117 7.58 0.46 -7.71
CA LEU A 117 8.28 1.39 -6.84
C LEU A 117 7.42 1.79 -5.62
N PRO A 118 6.21 2.37 -5.81
CA PRO A 118 5.34 2.72 -4.69
C PRO A 118 4.69 1.52 -4.00
N ASP A 119 4.42 0.43 -4.73
CA ASP A 119 3.67 -0.72 -4.20
C ASP A 119 4.36 -1.40 -3.01
N TYR A 120 5.69 -1.32 -2.92
CA TYR A 120 6.44 -1.72 -1.74
C TYR A 120 5.92 -1.03 -0.46
N TYR A 121 5.77 0.29 -0.49
CA TYR A 121 5.30 1.07 0.66
C TYR A 121 3.83 0.81 0.95
N PHE A 122 3.02 0.64 -0.10
CA PHE A 122 1.59 0.38 0.05
C PHE A 122 1.29 -1.01 0.59
N THR A 123 2.15 -1.99 0.31
CA THR A 123 2.05 -3.33 0.91
C THR A 123 2.28 -3.24 2.40
N ASN A 124 3.32 -2.52 2.84
CA ASN A 124 3.56 -2.30 4.25
C ASN A 124 2.38 -1.54 4.90
N TYR A 125 1.90 -0.46 4.28
CA TYR A 125 0.70 0.25 4.74
C TYR A 125 -0.49 -0.69 4.95
N ASN A 126 -0.82 -1.50 3.92
CA ASN A 126 -1.95 -2.42 3.97
C ASN A 126 -1.82 -3.41 5.13
N GLN A 127 -0.61 -3.92 5.37
CA GLN A 127 -0.32 -4.79 6.50
C GLN A 127 -0.49 -4.10 7.85
N ARG A 128 0.10 -2.90 8.04
CA ARG A 128 0.01 -2.16 9.31
C ARG A 128 -1.40 -1.76 9.66
N CYS A 129 -2.22 -1.49 8.65
CA CYS A 129 -3.60 -1.08 8.81
C CYS A 129 -4.59 -2.25 8.90
N LEU A 130 -4.13 -3.51 8.89
CA LEU A 130 -4.99 -4.65 9.18
C LEU A 130 -5.46 -4.58 10.63
N LYS A 131 -6.78 -4.66 10.82
CA LYS A 131 -7.43 -4.83 12.11
C LYS A 131 -8.14 -6.17 12.18
N ASN A 132 -8.15 -6.78 13.37
CA ASN A 132 -8.90 -7.99 13.65
C ASN A 132 -10.41 -7.69 13.83
N SER A 133 -11.20 -8.70 14.15
CA SER A 133 -12.66 -8.56 14.37
C SER A 133 -13.03 -7.70 15.60
N GLU A 134 -12.07 -7.42 16.47
CA GLU A 134 -12.22 -6.60 17.69
C GLU A 134 -11.73 -5.16 17.47
N ASP A 135 -11.51 -4.76 16.21
CA ASP A 135 -10.99 -3.43 15.81
C ASP A 135 -9.59 -3.11 16.36
N SER A 136 -8.83 -4.13 16.77
CA SER A 136 -7.44 -4.01 17.21
C SER A 136 -6.49 -4.29 16.05
N TYR A 137 -5.39 -3.52 15.97
CA TYR A 137 -4.39 -3.73 14.93
C TYR A 137 -3.75 -5.12 15.03
N CYS A 138 -3.72 -5.82 13.89
CA CYS A 138 -3.14 -7.14 13.76
C CYS A 138 -1.65 -7.18 14.14
N LEU A 139 -0.92 -6.08 13.93
CA LEU A 139 0.47 -5.96 14.36
C LEU A 139 0.64 -6.26 15.86
N PHE A 140 -0.18 -5.66 16.73
CA PHE A 140 -0.06 -5.84 18.17
C PHE A 140 -0.49 -7.24 18.61
N HIS A 141 -1.53 -7.78 17.98
CA HIS A 141 -1.96 -9.16 18.19
C HIS A 141 -0.81 -10.14 17.93
N LEU A 142 -0.18 -10.03 16.74
CA LEU A 142 0.92 -10.90 16.32
C LEU A 142 2.19 -10.69 17.14
N GLN A 143 2.46 -9.48 17.65
CA GLN A 143 3.56 -9.22 18.57
C GLN A 143 3.35 -9.81 19.97
N SER A 144 2.08 -9.96 20.39
CA SER A 144 1.72 -10.42 21.74
C SER A 144 1.60 -11.94 21.87
N THR A 145 1.49 -12.66 20.75
CA THR A 145 1.36 -14.12 20.74
C THR A 145 2.73 -14.79 20.67
N ASP A 146 3.03 -15.62 21.67
CA ASP A 146 4.20 -16.50 21.64
C ASP A 146 3.95 -17.78 20.82
N SER A 147 2.69 -18.07 20.47
CA SER A 147 2.32 -19.21 19.63
C SER A 147 2.17 -18.79 18.17
N GLN A 148 2.93 -19.45 17.29
CA GLN A 148 2.73 -19.38 15.84
C GLN A 148 1.52 -20.25 15.47
N ASP A 149 0.31 -19.74 15.75
CA ASP A 149 -0.90 -20.34 15.19
C ASP A 149 -0.94 -20.02 13.69
N GLU A 150 -0.67 -21.03 12.86
CA GLU A 150 -0.69 -20.91 11.40
C GLU A 150 -2.08 -20.52 10.87
N CYS A 151 -3.14 -20.76 11.66
CA CYS A 151 -4.51 -20.39 11.33
C CYS A 151 -4.95 -19.04 11.91
N ASP A 152 -4.03 -18.26 12.46
CA ASP A 152 -4.32 -16.93 12.94
C ASP A 152 -4.83 -16.02 11.82
N SER A 153 -6.03 -15.44 12.02
CA SER A 153 -6.67 -14.62 10.99
C SER A 153 -5.86 -13.37 10.60
N CYS A 154 -5.10 -12.79 11.54
CA CYS A 154 -4.20 -11.68 11.25
C CYS A 154 -3.00 -12.16 10.43
N GLY A 155 -2.42 -13.31 10.79
CA GLY A 155 -1.35 -13.94 10.02
C GLY A 155 -1.77 -14.24 8.57
N LEU A 156 -2.92 -14.89 8.38
CA LEU A 156 -3.44 -15.20 7.03
C LEU A 156 -3.70 -13.93 6.20
N ARG A 157 -4.23 -12.86 6.82
CA ARG A 157 -4.49 -11.59 6.10
C ARG A 157 -3.21 -10.81 5.80
N MET A 158 -2.19 -10.91 6.65
CA MET A 158 -0.86 -10.36 6.34
C MET A 158 -0.26 -11.04 5.11
N PHE A 159 -0.38 -12.37 5.00
CA PHE A 159 0.06 -13.13 3.83
C PHE A 159 -0.80 -12.83 2.59
N GLN A 160 -2.10 -12.61 2.75
CA GLN A 160 -2.95 -12.15 1.66
C GLN A 160 -2.52 -10.77 1.12
N ALA A 161 -2.15 -9.84 2.01
CA ALA A 161 -1.68 -8.52 1.62
C ALA A 161 -0.36 -8.58 0.85
N GLU A 162 0.55 -9.49 1.22
CA GLU A 162 1.78 -9.79 0.49
C GLU A 162 1.49 -10.27 -0.93
N LEU A 163 0.67 -11.30 -1.07
CA LEU A 163 0.29 -11.86 -2.38
C LEU A 163 -0.53 -10.90 -3.23
N SER A 164 -1.14 -9.87 -2.63
CA SER A 164 -1.82 -8.81 -3.40
C SER A 164 -0.86 -7.86 -4.10
N ASN A 165 0.42 -7.86 -3.72
CA ASN A 165 1.48 -7.15 -4.43
C ASN A 165 2.07 -8.07 -5.51
N SER A 166 1.95 -7.65 -6.77
CA SER A 166 2.44 -8.37 -7.95
C SER A 166 3.93 -8.69 -7.94
N TYR A 167 4.76 -7.91 -7.24
CA TYR A 167 6.19 -8.18 -7.14
C TYR A 167 6.50 -9.31 -6.16
N PHE A 168 5.72 -9.45 -5.08
CA PHE A 168 5.89 -10.55 -4.12
C PHE A 168 5.09 -11.80 -4.48
N TYR A 169 4.07 -11.65 -5.34
CA TYR A 169 3.31 -12.78 -5.85
C TYR A 169 4.23 -13.75 -6.61
N ASN A 170 4.16 -15.02 -6.23
CA ASN A 170 4.69 -16.15 -7.00
C ASN A 170 3.83 -17.39 -6.75
N ASP A 171 3.87 -18.32 -7.68
CA ASP A 171 3.00 -19.51 -7.66
C ASP A 171 3.24 -20.39 -6.44
N ASP A 172 4.47 -20.49 -5.95
CA ASP A 172 4.80 -21.29 -4.76
C ASP A 172 4.17 -20.69 -3.48
N LEU A 173 4.23 -19.36 -3.31
CA LEU A 173 3.56 -18.68 -2.19
C LEU A 173 2.03 -18.73 -2.34
N ALA A 174 1.51 -18.62 -3.56
CA ALA A 174 0.08 -18.72 -3.84
C ALA A 174 -0.47 -20.13 -3.51
N GLU A 175 0.27 -21.19 -3.84
CA GLU A 175 -0.06 -22.57 -3.48
C GLU A 175 -0.02 -22.77 -1.96
N GLN A 176 1.03 -22.27 -1.29
CA GLN A 176 1.14 -22.31 0.17
C GLN A 176 -0.04 -21.62 0.85
N TYR A 177 -0.37 -20.41 0.40
CA TYR A 177 -1.51 -19.66 0.91
C TYR A 177 -2.82 -20.42 0.72
N SER A 178 -3.07 -20.96 -0.49
CA SER A 178 -4.30 -21.71 -0.80
C SER A 178 -4.42 -22.99 0.02
N SER A 179 -3.32 -23.70 0.23
CA SER A 179 -3.27 -24.90 1.08
C SER A 179 -3.57 -24.55 2.54
N LEU A 180 -2.97 -23.47 3.04
CA LEU A 180 -3.12 -23.03 4.42
C LEU A 180 -4.52 -22.49 4.72
N THR A 181 -5.09 -21.63 3.87
CA THR A 181 -6.45 -21.13 4.08
C THR A 181 -7.48 -22.25 4.00
N SER A 182 -7.25 -23.26 3.15
CA SER A 182 -8.07 -24.47 3.07
C SER A 182 -7.98 -25.30 4.35
N SER A 183 -6.77 -25.57 4.87
CA SER A 183 -6.58 -26.37 6.09
C SER A 183 -7.14 -25.68 7.34
N CYS A 184 -7.07 -24.35 7.39
CA CYS A 184 -7.63 -23.53 8.46
C CYS A 184 -9.14 -23.26 8.33
N GLY A 185 -9.78 -23.70 7.23
CA GLY A 185 -11.20 -23.45 6.99
C GLY A 185 -11.55 -21.97 6.77
N ALA A 186 -10.58 -21.15 6.36
CA ALA A 186 -10.71 -19.72 6.16
C ALA A 186 -11.33 -19.37 4.79
N SER A 187 -12.53 -19.89 4.52
CA SER A 187 -13.21 -19.80 3.21
C SER A 187 -13.62 -18.40 2.74
N THR A 188 -13.37 -17.38 3.56
CA THR A 188 -13.62 -15.97 3.23
C THR A 188 -12.37 -15.24 2.74
N LEU A 189 -11.22 -15.91 2.78
CA LEU A 189 -9.93 -15.39 2.35
C LEU A 189 -9.57 -15.97 0.98
N ASP A 190 -9.88 -15.22 -0.07
CA ASP A 190 -9.59 -15.60 -1.45
C ASP A 190 -8.12 -15.39 -1.80
N LEU A 191 -7.59 -16.22 -2.71
CA LEU A 191 -6.27 -16.04 -3.29
C LEU A 191 -6.23 -14.76 -4.15
N PRO A 192 -5.33 -13.81 -3.89
CA PRO A 192 -5.16 -12.64 -4.75
C PRO A 192 -4.67 -13.02 -6.15
N THR A 193 -5.13 -12.28 -7.17
CA THR A 193 -4.68 -12.44 -8.56
C THR A 193 -4.18 -11.10 -9.13
N PRO A 194 -3.03 -10.60 -8.66
CA PRO A 194 -2.51 -9.32 -9.12
C PRO A 194 -2.04 -9.39 -10.57
N THR A 195 -2.02 -8.24 -11.24
CA THR A 195 -1.45 -8.15 -12.60
C THR A 195 0.07 -8.15 -12.51
N SER A 196 0.75 -9.01 -13.27
CA SER A 196 2.21 -9.05 -13.28
C SER A 196 2.81 -7.67 -13.58
N VAL A 197 3.84 -7.30 -12.81
CA VAL A 197 4.67 -6.12 -13.07
C VAL A 197 5.99 -6.46 -13.75
N ALA A 198 6.39 -7.73 -13.77
CA ALA A 198 7.55 -8.18 -14.53
C ALA A 198 7.24 -8.16 -16.03
N LEU A 199 8.10 -7.51 -16.81
CA LEU A 199 8.00 -7.43 -18.26
C LEU A 199 8.90 -8.51 -18.87
N ALA A 200 8.29 -9.49 -19.53
CA ALA A 200 9.03 -10.50 -20.28
C ALA A 200 9.73 -9.83 -21.48
N ARG A 201 11.03 -10.09 -21.65
CA ARG A 201 11.76 -9.75 -22.87
C ARG A 201 11.66 -10.87 -23.90
#